data_AF-A0A0A8TRM0-F1
#
_entry.id   AF-A0A0A8TRM0-F1
#
_cell.length_a   1.000
_cell.length_b   1.000
_cell.length_c   1.000
_cell.angle_alpha   90.00
_cell.angle_beta   90.00
_cell.angle_gamma   90.00
#
_symmetry.space_group_name_H-M   'P 1'
#
loop_
_entity.id
_entity.type
_entity.pdbx_description
1 polymer ?
#
loop_
_entity_poly.entity_id
_entity_poly.type
_entity_poly.pdbx_seq_one_letter_code
_entity_poly.pdbx_strand_id
1 'polypeptide(L)'
;MRSKKISLVVVPLLITACSSNNKPLVQDVYNSQYDCSYDWNTDLCEEETATSSSGSHSSGGYYAGSRFIGPQYYEGNRKVNYLGRKVEPSTNLSVGQPQVSQVTKSNSKSSPVRGGFGRSGFSFGG
;
A
#
# COMPACT_ATOMS: atom_id res chain seq x y z
N MET A 1 61.95 11.79 -6.55
CA MET A 1 60.67 11.47 -5.87
C MET A 1 59.70 11.04 -6.95
N ARG A 2 59.27 9.77 -6.95
CA ARG A 2 58.53 9.14 -8.06
C ARG A 2 57.03 9.28 -7.78
N SER A 3 56.36 10.27 -8.39
CA SER A 3 54.92 10.46 -8.23
C SER A 3 54.16 9.26 -8.81
N LYS A 4 53.49 8.49 -7.95
CA LYS A 4 52.53 7.47 -8.36
C LYS A 4 51.21 8.16 -8.68
N LYS A 5 50.77 8.07 -9.94
CA LYS A 5 49.45 8.57 -10.34
C LYS A 5 48.39 7.60 -9.83
N ILE A 6 47.55 8.07 -8.91
CA ILE A 6 46.38 7.34 -8.44
C ILE A 6 45.30 7.53 -9.50
N SER A 7 44.95 6.46 -10.20
CA SER A 7 43.81 6.47 -11.13
C SER A 7 42.54 6.30 -10.30
N LEU A 8 41.81 7.39 -10.09
CA LEU A 8 40.52 7.37 -9.43
C LEU A 8 39.48 6.93 -10.46
N VAL A 9 39.21 5.62 -10.52
CA VAL A 9 38.13 5.08 -11.33
C VAL A 9 36.83 5.38 -10.61
N VAL A 10 36.17 6.46 -11.01
CA VAL A 10 34.80 6.76 -10.60
C VAL A 10 33.91 5.75 -11.30
N VAL A 11 33.60 4.65 -10.62
CA VAL A 11 32.54 3.75 -11.04
C VAL A 11 31.25 4.55 -10.94
N PRO A 12 30.53 4.82 -12.04
CA PRO A 12 29.17 5.31 -11.92
C PRO A 12 28.39 4.16 -11.29
N LEU A 13 28.18 4.24 -9.98
CA LEU A 13 27.02 3.60 -9.39
C LEU A 13 25.84 4.18 -10.17
N LEU A 14 25.41 3.43 -11.18
CA LEU A 14 24.07 3.54 -11.72
C LEU A 14 23.17 3.31 -10.52
N ILE A 15 22.84 4.40 -9.82
CA ILE A 15 21.65 4.50 -9.00
C ILE A 15 20.51 4.49 -10.02
N THR A 16 20.33 3.35 -10.67
CA THR A 16 19.05 2.94 -11.20
C THR A 16 18.16 2.95 -9.96
N ALA A 17 17.42 4.05 -9.79
CA ALA A 17 16.28 4.10 -8.91
C ALA A 17 15.34 3.01 -9.41
N CYS A 18 15.55 1.80 -8.90
CA CYS A 18 14.79 0.61 -9.23
C CYS A 18 13.38 0.81 -8.70
N SER A 19 12.56 1.38 -9.58
CA SER A 19 11.10 1.33 -9.61
C SER A 19 10.62 -0.13 -9.77
N SER A 20 11.20 -1.07 -9.03
CA SER A 20 10.93 -2.51 -9.14
C SER A 20 9.83 -2.96 -8.17
N ASN A 21 9.21 -2.01 -7.47
CA ASN A 21 8.13 -2.26 -6.50
C ASN A 21 6.98 -1.26 -6.69
N ASN A 22 6.62 -0.98 -7.95
CA ASN A 22 5.42 -0.21 -8.31
C ASN A 22 4.22 -1.16 -8.49
N LYS A 23 3.97 -2.01 -7.49
CA LYS A 23 2.69 -2.69 -7.45
C LYS A 23 1.61 -1.64 -7.19
N PRO A 24 0.48 -1.67 -7.91
CA PRO A 24 -0.58 -0.75 -7.64
C PRO A 24 -1.12 -1.02 -6.22
N LEU A 25 -1.66 0.03 -5.62
CA LEU A 25 -2.32 -0.06 -4.34
C LEU A 25 -3.77 -0.45 -4.59
N VAL A 26 -4.27 -1.39 -3.80
CA VAL A 26 -5.59 -2.00 -3.96
C VAL A 26 -6.36 -1.82 -2.66
N GLN A 27 -7.67 -1.56 -2.77
CA GLN A 27 -8.60 -1.53 -1.66
C GLN A 27 -9.77 -2.46 -1.96
N ASP A 28 -10.07 -3.33 -0.99
CA ASP A 28 -11.19 -4.25 -1.10
C ASP A 28 -12.52 -3.54 -0.83
N VAL A 29 -13.56 -3.92 -1.57
CA VAL A 29 -14.92 -3.41 -1.41
C VAL A 29 -15.77 -4.48 -0.74
N TYR A 30 -16.69 -4.07 0.13
CA TYR A 30 -17.56 -4.92 0.94
C TYR A 30 -19.00 -4.44 0.83
N ASN A 31 -19.96 -5.37 0.91
CA ASN A 31 -21.39 -5.03 0.90
C ASN A 31 -21.87 -4.48 2.24
N SER A 32 -21.14 -4.73 3.33
CA SER A 32 -21.52 -4.30 4.67
C SER A 32 -20.31 -3.97 5.54
N GLN A 33 -20.54 -3.18 6.60
CA GLN A 33 -19.50 -2.85 7.58
C GLN A 33 -19.02 -4.11 8.31
N TYR A 34 -19.93 -5.06 8.54
CA TYR A 34 -19.65 -6.30 9.24
C TYR A 34 -18.64 -7.16 8.45
N ASP A 35 -18.83 -7.30 7.13
CA ASP A 35 -17.92 -8.09 6.30
C ASP A 35 -16.52 -7.48 6.28
N CYS A 36 -16.45 -6.14 6.20
CA CYS A 36 -15.18 -5.42 6.24
C CYS A 36 -14.47 -5.56 7.59
N SER A 37 -15.21 -5.39 8.70
CA SER A 37 -14.62 -5.43 10.05
C SER A 37 -14.23 -6.83 10.47
N TYR A 38 -14.91 -7.85 9.92
CA TYR A 38 -14.55 -9.25 10.08
C TYR A 38 -13.19 -9.58 9.42
N ASP A 39 -12.96 -9.06 8.21
CA ASP A 39 -11.67 -9.23 7.54
C ASP A 39 -10.58 -8.42 8.25
N TRP A 40 -10.80 -7.13 8.48
CA TRP A 40 -9.73 -6.22 8.93
C TRP A 40 -9.88 -5.80 10.39
N ASN A 41 -10.60 -4.72 10.60
CA ASN A 41 -10.95 -4.13 11.88
C ASN A 41 -11.96 -3.03 11.58
N THR A 42 -12.94 -2.81 12.46
CA THR A 42 -13.97 -1.78 12.29
C THR A 42 -13.37 -0.41 12.03
N ASP A 43 -12.22 -0.10 12.65
CA ASP A 43 -11.53 1.17 12.48
C ASP A 43 -10.95 1.40 11.09
N LEU A 44 -10.58 0.33 10.39
CA LEU A 44 -9.96 0.37 9.06
C LEU A 44 -10.99 0.38 7.92
N CYS A 45 -12.26 0.20 8.27
CA CYS A 45 -13.37 0.18 7.32
C CYS A 45 -13.94 1.58 7.16
N GLU A 46 -13.87 2.09 5.94
CA GLU A 46 -14.42 3.38 5.57
C GLU A 46 -15.66 3.16 4.70
N GLU A 47 -16.71 3.95 4.90
CA GLU A 47 -17.82 3.95 3.95
C GLU A 47 -17.32 4.49 2.60
N GLU A 48 -17.74 3.87 1.50
CA GLU A 48 -17.50 4.36 0.14
C GLU A 48 -18.21 5.71 -0.03
N THR A 49 -17.58 6.76 0.49
CA THR A 49 -18.01 8.13 0.24
C THR A 49 -17.49 8.48 -1.14
N ALA A 50 -18.36 8.92 -2.04
CA ALA A 50 -18.06 9.26 -3.44
C ALA A 50 -17.12 10.49 -3.62
N THR A 51 -16.13 10.66 -2.74
CA THR A 51 -15.22 11.81 -2.65
C THR A 51 -13.75 11.40 -2.83
N SER A 52 -13.44 10.14 -3.18
CA SER A 52 -12.09 9.74 -3.62
C SER A 52 -11.90 10.12 -5.08
N SER A 53 -11.47 11.36 -5.34
CA SER A 53 -11.18 11.89 -6.68
C SER A 53 -10.05 11.12 -7.38
N SER A 54 -10.41 10.18 -8.27
CA SER A 54 -9.69 9.86 -9.53
C SER A 54 -10.43 8.77 -10.32
N GLY A 55 -11.54 9.14 -10.96
CA GLY A 55 -12.24 8.26 -11.90
C GLY A 55 -13.75 8.46 -11.85
N SER A 56 -14.24 9.31 -12.75
CA SER A 56 -15.64 9.63 -13.00
C SER A 56 -16.59 8.44 -12.87
N HIS A 57 -17.41 8.37 -11.81
CA HIS A 57 -18.72 7.74 -11.88
C HIS A 57 -19.73 8.58 -11.11
N SER A 58 -20.79 8.92 -11.84
CA SER A 58 -21.80 9.92 -11.56
C SER A 58 -22.84 9.44 -10.55
N SER A 59 -23.45 10.44 -9.91
CA SER A 59 -24.82 10.44 -9.38
C SER A 59 -25.06 9.85 -8.00
N GLY A 60 -25.57 10.73 -7.14
CA GLY A 60 -26.10 10.40 -5.84
C GLY A 60 -27.24 9.39 -5.86
N GLY A 61 -27.43 8.81 -4.70
CA GLY A 61 -28.55 7.95 -4.38
C GLY A 61 -28.46 7.60 -2.91
N TYR A 62 -29.13 8.39 -2.08
CA TYR A 62 -29.27 8.22 -0.63
C TYR A 62 -30.01 6.91 -0.22
N TYR A 63 -30.05 5.89 -1.10
CA TYR A 63 -30.81 4.64 -0.97
C TYR A 63 -30.19 3.42 -1.68
N ALA A 64 -28.92 3.46 -2.11
CA ALA A 64 -28.22 2.27 -2.60
C ALA A 64 -27.21 1.83 -1.52
N GLY A 65 -27.41 0.65 -0.92
CA GLY A 65 -26.72 0.19 0.29
C GLY A 65 -25.25 0.61 0.37
N SER A 66 -24.93 1.32 1.45
CA SER A 66 -23.58 1.82 1.76
C SER A 66 -22.57 0.70 1.60
N ARG A 67 -21.72 0.78 0.57
CA ARG A 67 -20.57 -0.11 0.43
C ARG A 67 -19.48 0.35 1.37
N PHE A 68 -18.68 -0.60 1.82
CA PHE A 68 -17.56 -0.34 2.72
C PHE A 68 -16.26 -0.70 2.02
N ILE A 69 -15.21 0.05 2.29
CA ILE A 69 -13.90 -0.10 1.69
C ILE A 69 -12.90 -0.38 2.80
N GLY A 70 -12.08 -1.40 2.56
CA GLY A 70 -10.99 -1.79 3.45
C GLY A 70 -9.75 -0.90 3.33
N PRO A 71 -8.72 -1.16 4.14
CA PRO A 71 -7.49 -0.40 4.11
C PRO A 71 -6.75 -0.61 2.78
N GLN A 72 -5.88 0.34 2.45
CA GLN A 72 -5.09 0.31 1.22
C GLN A 72 -3.83 -0.54 1.40
N TYR A 73 -3.63 -1.50 0.50
CA TYR A 73 -2.50 -2.44 0.54
C TYR A 73 -1.90 -2.64 -0.86
N TYR A 74 -0.69 -3.20 -0.96
CA TYR A 74 -0.08 -3.46 -2.27
C TYR A 74 -0.67 -4.72 -2.90
N GLU A 75 -0.96 -4.70 -4.20
CA GLU A 75 -1.50 -5.86 -4.91
C GLU A 75 -0.68 -7.15 -4.64
N GLY A 76 -1.38 -8.23 -4.24
CA GLY A 76 -0.77 -9.50 -3.87
C GLY A 76 -0.07 -9.51 -2.50
N ASN A 77 -0.14 -8.44 -1.72
CA ASN A 77 0.29 -8.37 -0.33
C ASN A 77 -0.79 -7.68 0.51
N ARG A 78 -1.87 -8.41 0.83
CA ARG A 78 -2.98 -7.96 1.69
C ARG A 78 -2.52 -7.80 3.15
N LYS A 79 -1.61 -6.85 3.40
CA LYS A 79 -1.02 -6.56 4.71
C LYS A 79 -0.83 -5.07 4.88
N VAL A 80 -1.31 -4.54 5.99
CA VAL A 80 -1.18 -3.13 6.34
C VAL A 80 -0.60 -2.97 7.74
N ASN A 81 0.04 -1.84 7.99
CA ASN A 81 0.53 -1.46 9.29
C ASN A 81 -0.48 -0.50 9.95
N TYR A 82 -1.05 -0.93 11.05
CA TYR A 82 -2.03 -0.19 11.85
C TYR A 82 -1.56 -0.14 13.30
N LEU A 83 -1.40 1.06 13.86
CA LEU A 83 -0.91 1.28 15.22
C LEU A 83 0.40 0.54 15.56
N GLY A 84 1.30 0.42 14.57
CA GLY A 84 2.58 -0.28 14.72
C GLY A 84 2.48 -1.82 14.66
N ARG A 85 1.30 -2.38 14.40
CA ARG A 85 1.06 -3.81 14.21
C ARG A 85 0.73 -4.09 12.74
N LYS A 86 1.21 -5.23 12.25
CA LYS A 86 0.82 -5.73 10.92
C LYS A 86 -0.53 -6.43 11.05
N VAL A 87 -1.49 -6.00 10.24
CA VAL A 87 -2.83 -6.55 10.16
C VAL A 87 -3.03 -7.11 8.75
N GLU A 88 -3.67 -8.27 8.68
CA GLU A 88 -3.97 -9.01 7.45
C GLU A 88 -5.45 -9.38 7.50
N PRO A 89 -6.11 -9.54 6.34
CA PRO A 89 -7.51 -9.89 6.33
C PRO A 89 -7.69 -11.32 6.83
N SER A 90 -8.65 -11.54 7.72
CA SER A 90 -8.98 -12.87 8.24
C SER A 90 -9.50 -13.79 7.14
N THR A 91 -10.31 -13.26 6.21
CA THR A 91 -10.92 -14.02 5.13
C THR A 91 -10.93 -13.22 3.79
N ASN A 92 -11.82 -13.60 2.88
CA ASN A 92 -11.99 -12.93 1.58
C ASN A 92 -13.48 -12.68 1.34
N LEU A 93 -14.08 -11.87 2.21
CA LEU A 93 -15.47 -11.42 2.08
C LEU A 93 -15.60 -10.20 1.16
N SER A 94 -14.50 -9.80 0.53
CA SER A 94 -14.50 -8.73 -0.46
C SER A 94 -15.38 -9.10 -1.65
N VAL A 95 -16.10 -8.12 -2.18
CA VAL A 95 -17.06 -8.26 -3.28
C VAL A 95 -16.76 -7.26 -4.38
N GLY A 96 -17.05 -7.66 -5.61
CA GLY A 96 -16.88 -6.80 -6.78
C GLY A 96 -15.42 -6.58 -7.15
N GLN A 97 -15.19 -5.52 -7.93
CA GLN A 97 -13.86 -5.14 -8.36
C GLN A 97 -13.21 -4.27 -7.27
N PRO A 98 -11.98 -4.61 -6.82
CA PRO A 98 -11.30 -3.80 -5.83
C PRO A 98 -10.87 -2.47 -6.43
N GLN A 99 -10.82 -1.41 -5.61
CA GLN A 99 -10.39 -0.10 -6.07
C GLN A 99 -8.87 -0.05 -6.19
N VAL A 100 -8.38 0.32 -7.38
CA VAL A 100 -6.95 0.39 -7.67
C VAL A 100 -6.49 1.84 -7.71
N SER A 101 -5.36 2.12 -7.07
CA SER A 101 -4.79 3.46 -6.91
C SER A 101 -3.27 3.42 -7.05
N GLN A 102 -2.68 4.53 -7.50
CA GLN A 102 -1.23 4.66 -7.66
C GLN A 102 -0.58 5.38 -6.46
N VAL A 103 -1.39 6.04 -5.63
CA VAL A 103 -0.94 6.91 -4.54
C VAL A 103 -1.56 6.47 -3.23
N THR A 104 -0.76 6.43 -2.17
CA THR A 104 -1.23 6.15 -0.81
C THR A 104 -2.07 7.31 -0.29
N LYS A 105 -3.25 7.03 0.25
CA LYS A 105 -4.09 8.03 0.94
C LYS A 105 -3.34 8.61 2.14
N SER A 106 -3.21 9.93 2.20
CA SER A 106 -2.48 10.63 3.28
C SER A 106 -3.18 10.57 4.64
N ASN A 107 -4.51 10.45 4.64
CA ASN A 107 -5.35 10.45 5.85
C ASN A 107 -5.77 9.04 6.30
N SER A 108 -5.20 7.98 5.71
CA SER A 108 -5.56 6.61 6.09
C SER A 108 -5.02 6.24 7.47
N LYS A 109 -5.86 5.58 8.28
CA LYS A 109 -5.46 5.08 9.61
C LYS A 109 -4.39 3.98 9.55
N SER A 110 -4.19 3.36 8.39
CA SER A 110 -3.18 2.33 8.15
C SER A 110 -2.29 2.69 6.97
N SER A 111 -1.10 2.11 6.95
CA SER A 111 -0.12 2.26 5.87
C SER A 111 0.14 0.92 5.18
N PRO A 112 0.18 0.86 3.85
CA PRO A 112 0.47 -0.37 3.12
C PRO A 112 1.87 -0.87 3.46
N VAL A 113 2.00 -2.16 3.79
CA VAL A 113 3.31 -2.75 4.07
C VAL A 113 4.02 -3.00 2.74
N ARG A 114 4.96 -2.12 2.42
CA ARG A 114 5.84 -2.34 1.27
C ARG A 114 6.72 -3.55 1.57
N GLY A 115 6.60 -4.61 0.77
CA GLY A 115 7.49 -5.76 0.83
C GLY A 115 8.92 -5.26 0.79
N GLY A 116 9.61 -5.37 1.93
CA GLY A 116 10.91 -4.78 2.12
C GLY A 116 12.00 -5.79 1.79
N PHE A 117 13.07 -5.31 1.18
CA PHE A 117 14.40 -5.83 1.45
C PHE A 117 14.57 -5.85 2.97
N GLY A 118 14.50 -7.04 3.56
CA GLY A 118 14.95 -7.24 4.93
C GLY A 118 16.34 -6.65 5.02
N ARG A 119 16.58 -5.79 6.00
CA ARG A 119 17.91 -5.29 6.31
C ARG A 119 18.74 -6.49 6.77
N SER A 120 19.36 -7.22 5.83
CA SER A 120 20.58 -7.95 6.13
C SER A 120 21.59 -6.89 6.53
N GLY A 121 21.91 -6.84 7.82
CA GLY A 121 22.92 -5.94 8.35
C GLY A 121 24.24 -6.20 7.65
N PHE A 122 24.60 -5.36 6.67
CA PHE A 122 25.97 -5.26 6.20
C PHE A 122 26.74 -4.44 7.24
N SER A 123 27.11 -5.11 8.32
CA SER A 123 28.15 -4.64 9.22
C SER A 123 29.47 -4.75 8.45
N PHE A 124 29.86 -3.71 7.72
CA PHE A 124 31.26 -3.53 7.31
C PHE A 124 32.03 -3.08 8.55
N GLY A 125 32.40 -4.05 9.38
CA GLY A 125 33.33 -3.86 10.49
C GLY A 125 34.57 -4.73 10.23
N GLY A 126 35.72 -4.08 10.07
CA GLY A 126 37.04 -4.72 9.97
C GLY A 126 37.81 -4.30 8.75
#